data_AF-A0A645J2I4-F1
#
_entry.id   AF-A0A645J2I4-F1
#
_cell.length_a   1.000
_cell.length_b   1.000
_cell.length_c   1.000
_cell.angle_alpha   90.00
_cell.angle_beta   90.00
_cell.angle_gamma   90.00
#
_symmetry.space_group_name_H-M   'P 1'
#
loop_
_entity.id
_entity.type
_entity.pdbx_description
1 polymer ?
#
loop_
_entity_poly.entity_id
_entity_poly.type
_entity_poly.pdbx_seq_one_letter_code
_entity_poly.pdbx_strand_id
1 'polypeptide(L)'
;MALKMSKIDAAYFDHVGLKLIIKDNPDVDILAPKVFDVPIAAAFNENKDTLREKFNTFLKEIKASGVYDDMVQRWMEKDIFEMPEIDESNANGELRVGIVCDIGLPFTAVKDGQIVGFDIELSKRFAAYMKMKYIPSDIQFGSMIASIATDKIDMATC
;
A
#
# COMPACT_ATOMS: atom_id res chain seq x y z
N MET A 1 -18.67 9.64 8.10
CA MET A 1 -19.69 9.89 9.15
C MET A 1 -19.82 11.37 9.57
N ALA A 2 -18.73 12.11 9.81
CA ALA A 2 -18.81 13.52 10.25
C ALA A 2 -19.52 14.47 9.24
N LEU A 3 -19.28 14.28 7.94
CA LEU A 3 -19.91 15.06 6.86
C LEU A 3 -21.44 14.91 6.89
N LYS A 4 -21.95 13.67 6.95
CA LYS A 4 -23.40 13.38 7.06
C LYS A 4 -24.04 13.95 8.31
N MET A 5 -23.28 14.02 9.41
CA MET A 5 -23.74 14.60 10.66
C MET A 5 -23.67 16.14 10.66
N SER A 6 -23.31 16.78 9.55
CA SER A 6 -23.09 18.23 9.45
C SER A 6 -22.08 18.76 10.47
N LYS A 7 -21.10 17.94 10.86
CA LYS A 7 -20.02 18.34 11.78
C LYS A 7 -18.84 19.01 11.07
N ILE A 8 -18.73 18.79 9.76
CA ILE A 8 -17.74 19.38 8.86
C ILE A 8 -18.43 19.69 7.54
N ASP A 9 -17.91 20.66 6.79
CA ASP A 9 -18.46 21.06 5.48
C ASP A 9 -17.77 20.36 4.30
N ALA A 10 -16.49 20.01 4.45
CA ALA A 10 -15.69 19.35 3.44
C ALA A 10 -14.60 18.49 4.07
N ALA A 11 -14.09 17.51 3.31
CA ALA A 11 -12.95 16.69 3.69
C ALA A 11 -12.03 16.49 2.49
N TYR A 12 -10.73 16.40 2.74
CA TYR A 12 -9.77 15.90 1.78
C TYR A 12 -9.74 14.38 1.81
N PHE A 13 -9.66 13.77 0.65
CA PHE A 13 -9.61 12.32 0.50
C PHE A 13 -8.77 11.96 -0.73
N ASP A 14 -8.15 10.79 -0.73
CA ASP A 14 -7.50 10.29 -1.93
C ASP A 14 -8.54 9.93 -2.99
N HIS A 15 -8.17 10.08 -4.26
CA HIS A 15 -9.13 9.94 -5.35
C HIS A 15 -9.66 8.51 -5.50
N VAL A 16 -8.88 7.49 -5.11
CA VAL A 16 -9.22 6.09 -5.35
C VAL A 16 -10.19 5.58 -4.29
N GLY A 17 -9.87 5.78 -3.01
CA GLY A 17 -10.75 5.45 -1.90
C GLY A 17 -12.05 6.26 -1.93
N LEU A 18 -12.01 7.53 -2.36
CA LEU A 18 -13.21 8.35 -2.47
C LEU A 18 -14.24 7.78 -3.45
N LYS A 19 -13.80 7.18 -4.58
CA LYS A 19 -14.71 6.54 -5.54
C LYS A 19 -15.52 5.42 -4.90
N LEU A 20 -14.89 4.63 -4.02
CA LEU A 20 -15.58 3.55 -3.30
C LEU A 20 -16.58 4.13 -2.29
N ILE A 21 -16.20 5.18 -1.57
CA ILE A 21 -17.08 5.83 -0.58
C ILE A 21 -18.31 6.46 -1.27
N ILE A 22 -18.14 7.19 -2.36
CA ILE A 22 -19.25 7.91 -3.01
C ILE A 22 -20.27 6.94 -3.60
N LYS A 23 -19.85 5.77 -4.12
CA LYS A 23 -20.77 4.71 -4.60
C LYS A 23 -21.83 4.35 -3.55
N ASP A 24 -21.43 4.30 -2.27
CA ASP A 24 -22.32 3.94 -1.15
C ASP A 24 -22.94 5.16 -0.44
N ASN A 25 -22.60 6.39 -0.86
CA ASN A 25 -23.02 7.62 -0.20
C ASN A 25 -23.47 8.67 -1.25
N PRO A 26 -24.66 8.48 -1.86
CA PRO A 26 -25.16 9.34 -2.95
C PRO A 26 -25.49 10.76 -2.51
N ASP A 27 -25.50 11.02 -1.19
CA ASP A 27 -25.70 12.32 -0.56
C ASP A 27 -24.41 13.15 -0.41
N VAL A 28 -23.26 12.62 -0.88
CA VAL A 28 -21.96 13.29 -0.87
C VAL A 28 -21.49 13.48 -2.31
N ASP A 29 -20.96 14.67 -2.62
CA ASP A 29 -20.47 15.03 -3.96
C ASP A 29 -19.01 15.50 -3.93
N ILE A 30 -18.34 15.43 -5.08
CA ILE A 30 -16.96 15.87 -5.26
C ILE A 30 -16.95 17.37 -5.57
N LEU A 31 -16.55 18.18 -4.59
CA LEU A 31 -16.44 19.64 -4.77
C LEU A 31 -15.31 20.03 -5.74
N ALA A 32 -14.15 19.39 -5.60
CA ALA A 32 -12.98 19.63 -6.45
C ALA A 32 -12.30 18.30 -6.76
N PRO A 33 -12.21 17.88 -8.05
CA PRO A 33 -11.71 16.55 -8.40
C PRO A 33 -10.21 16.37 -8.15
N LYS A 34 -9.45 17.49 -8.11
CA LYS A 34 -8.03 17.50 -7.81
C LYS A 34 -7.67 18.84 -7.14
N VAL A 35 -7.02 18.76 -5.98
CA VAL A 35 -6.53 19.95 -5.26
C VAL A 35 -5.01 20.03 -5.27
N PHE A 36 -4.34 18.91 -5.02
CA PHE A 36 -2.88 18.76 -5.10
C PHE A 36 -2.52 17.29 -5.35
N ASP A 37 -1.28 17.04 -5.73
CA ASP A 37 -0.70 15.71 -5.79
C ASP A 37 0.24 15.51 -4.59
N VAL A 38 0.26 14.30 -4.05
CA VAL A 38 1.23 13.88 -3.03
C VAL A 38 2.05 12.73 -3.61
N PRO A 39 3.38 12.85 -3.67
CA PRO A 39 4.22 11.72 -4.04
C PRO A 39 4.14 10.65 -2.94
N ILE A 40 3.87 9.41 -3.34
CA ILE A 40 3.87 8.24 -2.46
C ILE A 40 5.17 7.47 -2.67
N ALA A 41 5.78 7.01 -1.58
CA ALA A 41 7.04 6.27 -1.60
C ALA A 41 7.09 5.22 -0.49
N ALA A 42 7.83 4.14 -0.73
CA ALA A 42 8.21 3.22 0.33
C ALA A 42 9.31 3.85 1.21
N ALA A 43 9.26 3.59 2.51
CA ALA A 43 10.23 4.09 3.48
C ALA A 43 11.31 3.04 3.79
N PHE A 44 12.54 3.50 3.96
CA PHE A 44 13.72 2.68 4.26
C PHE A 44 14.58 3.34 5.32
N ASN A 45 15.46 2.57 5.94
CA ASN A 45 16.42 3.11 6.90
C ASN A 45 17.44 4.00 6.17
N GLU A 46 17.64 5.22 6.66
CA GLU A 46 18.53 6.23 6.05
C GLU A 46 19.99 5.78 5.95
N ASN A 47 20.40 4.85 6.81
CA ASN A 47 21.78 4.34 6.88
C ASN A 47 21.97 3.04 6.07
N LYS A 48 20.94 2.53 5.38
CA LYS A 48 20.96 1.23 4.68
C LYS A 48 20.42 1.32 3.26
N ASP A 49 21.19 1.96 2.39
CA ASP A 49 20.80 2.22 1.00
C ASP A 49 20.61 0.98 0.14
N THR A 50 21.31 -0.12 0.43
CA THR A 50 21.27 -1.33 -0.40
C THR A 50 19.85 -1.88 -0.61
N LEU A 51 18.98 -1.82 0.40
CA LEU A 51 17.61 -2.32 0.26
C LEU A 51 16.76 -1.39 -0.62
N ARG A 52 16.90 -0.07 -0.40
CA ARG A 52 16.25 0.98 -1.20
C ARG A 52 16.63 0.88 -2.68
N GLU A 53 17.90 0.67 -2.98
CA GLU A 53 18.39 0.54 -4.36
C GLU A 53 17.82 -0.71 -5.06
N LYS A 54 17.76 -1.83 -4.35
CA LYS A 54 17.13 -3.06 -4.85
C LYS A 54 15.63 -2.87 -5.09
N PHE A 55 14.93 -2.19 -4.18
CA PHE A 55 13.52 -1.84 -4.36
C PHE A 55 13.31 -0.94 -5.58
N ASN A 56 14.14 0.09 -5.76
CA ASN A 56 14.05 0.98 -6.91
C ASN A 56 14.30 0.24 -8.23
N THR A 57 15.24 -0.70 -8.24
CA THR A 57 15.51 -1.57 -9.40
C THR A 57 14.30 -2.44 -9.71
N PHE A 58 13.78 -3.15 -8.72
CA PHE A 58 12.56 -3.94 -8.82
C PHE A 58 11.38 -3.12 -9.34
N LEU A 59 11.13 -1.93 -8.75
CA LEU A 59 10.02 -1.07 -9.12
C LEU A 59 10.13 -0.61 -10.59
N LYS A 60 11.35 -0.32 -11.05
CA LYS A 60 11.60 0.02 -12.46
C LYS A 60 11.30 -1.17 -13.38
N GLU A 61 11.68 -2.38 -13.00
CA GLU A 61 11.44 -3.59 -13.79
C GLU A 61 9.95 -3.94 -13.90
N ILE A 62 9.20 -3.90 -12.79
CA ILE A 62 7.75 -4.20 -12.82
C ILE A 62 6.94 -3.13 -13.56
N LYS A 63 7.43 -1.89 -13.60
CA LYS A 63 6.87 -0.83 -14.44
C LYS A 63 7.16 -1.09 -15.91
N ALA A 64 8.40 -1.43 -16.26
CA ALA A 64 8.79 -1.72 -17.64
C ALA A 64 8.09 -2.96 -18.22
N SER A 65 7.78 -3.95 -17.39
CA SER A 65 7.08 -5.17 -17.81
C SER A 65 5.55 -5.05 -17.84
N GLY A 66 4.98 -3.95 -17.35
CA GLY A 66 3.53 -3.74 -17.26
C GLY A 66 2.85 -4.41 -16.06
N VAL A 67 3.59 -5.12 -15.20
CA VAL A 67 3.05 -5.72 -13.97
C VAL A 67 2.50 -4.66 -13.02
N TYR A 68 3.20 -3.53 -12.88
CA TYR A 68 2.73 -2.42 -12.06
C TYR A 68 1.42 -1.82 -12.60
N ASP A 69 1.32 -1.67 -13.92
CA ASP A 69 0.12 -1.12 -14.56
C ASP A 69 -1.09 -2.06 -14.41
N ASP A 70 -0.87 -3.38 -14.51
CA ASP A 70 -1.89 -4.39 -14.21
C ASP A 70 -2.38 -4.29 -12.76
N MET A 71 -1.46 -4.13 -11.80
CA MET A 71 -1.81 -3.92 -10.39
C MET A 71 -2.69 -2.68 -10.22
N VAL A 72 -2.29 -1.54 -10.80
CA VAL A 72 -3.06 -0.29 -10.73
C VAL A 72 -4.45 -0.48 -11.34
N GLN A 73 -4.54 -1.11 -12.52
CA GLN A 73 -5.84 -1.37 -13.14
C GLN A 73 -6.76 -2.22 -12.26
N ARG A 74 -6.25 -3.34 -11.71
CA ARG A 74 -7.06 -4.24 -10.89
C ARG A 74 -7.51 -3.58 -9.60
N TRP A 75 -6.57 -3.04 -8.83
CA TRP A 75 -6.83 -2.49 -7.51
C TRP A 75 -7.55 -1.13 -7.55
N MET A 76 -7.19 -0.24 -8.46
CA MET A 76 -7.63 1.17 -8.40
C MET A 76 -8.73 1.54 -9.43
N GLU A 77 -8.87 0.78 -10.52
CA GLU A 77 -9.81 1.11 -11.60
C GLU A 77 -10.97 0.12 -11.74
N LYS A 78 -10.69 -1.18 -11.59
CA LYS A 78 -11.65 -2.26 -11.86
C LYS A 78 -12.28 -2.86 -10.61
N ASP A 79 -11.87 -2.42 -9.42
CA ASP A 79 -12.32 -2.95 -8.13
C ASP A 79 -12.13 -4.49 -7.97
N ILE A 80 -11.03 -5.02 -8.54
CA ILE A 80 -10.65 -6.43 -8.46
C ILE A 80 -9.68 -6.62 -7.29
N PHE A 81 -10.21 -7.02 -6.14
CA PHE A 81 -9.49 -7.09 -4.86
C PHE A 81 -8.98 -8.48 -4.49
N GLU A 82 -8.47 -9.21 -5.48
CA GLU A 82 -7.92 -10.56 -5.31
C GLU A 82 -6.40 -10.50 -5.35
N MET A 83 -5.76 -11.10 -4.34
CA MET A 83 -4.31 -11.24 -4.30
C MET A 83 -3.88 -12.33 -5.30
N PRO A 84 -2.89 -12.06 -6.18
CA PRO A 84 -2.35 -13.10 -7.03
C PRO A 84 -1.53 -14.11 -6.22
N GLU A 85 -1.37 -15.31 -6.78
CA GLU A 85 -0.37 -16.25 -6.28
C GLU A 85 1.03 -15.70 -6.56
N ILE A 86 1.84 -15.62 -5.51
CA ILE A 86 3.23 -15.18 -5.57
C ILE A 86 4.03 -16.26 -4.86
N ASP A 87 4.94 -16.90 -5.60
CA ASP A 87 5.76 -18.01 -5.11
C ASP A 87 6.86 -17.50 -4.17
N GLU A 88 6.87 -18.02 -2.94
CA GLU A 88 7.86 -17.75 -1.90
C GLU A 88 8.63 -19.03 -1.48
N SER A 89 8.47 -20.13 -2.21
CA SER A 89 8.97 -21.47 -1.84
C SER A 89 10.49 -21.56 -1.66
N ASN A 90 11.25 -20.67 -2.30
CA ASN A 90 12.72 -20.65 -2.27
C ASN A 90 13.29 -19.49 -1.43
N ALA A 91 12.53 -19.03 -0.44
CA ALA A 91 12.94 -17.91 0.41
C ALA A 91 14.15 -18.25 1.29
N ASN A 92 15.14 -17.35 1.31
CA ASN A 92 16.27 -17.36 2.22
C ASN A 92 16.33 -16.04 3.01
N GLY A 93 15.82 -16.08 4.24
CA GLY A 93 15.64 -14.91 5.09
C GLY A 93 14.23 -14.32 5.01
N GLU A 94 14.01 -13.28 5.83
CA GLU A 94 12.71 -12.64 6.03
C GLU A 94 12.80 -11.16 5.72
N LEU A 95 11.80 -10.64 5.00
CA LEU A 95 11.62 -9.20 4.75
C LEU A 95 10.45 -8.72 5.60
N ARG A 96 10.75 -7.98 6.67
CA ARG A 96 9.75 -7.44 7.60
C ARG A 96 9.27 -6.09 7.08
N VAL A 97 8.01 -6.03 6.66
CA VAL A 97 7.44 -4.82 6.06
C VAL A 97 6.40 -4.22 6.99
N GLY A 98 6.63 -2.97 7.42
CA GLY A 98 5.65 -2.18 8.13
C GLY A 98 4.50 -1.78 7.22
N ILE A 99 3.27 -2.06 7.66
CA ILE A 99 2.03 -1.68 6.98
C ILE A 99 1.07 -1.07 8.00
N VAL A 100 0.04 -0.37 7.51
CA VAL A 100 -1.12 0.01 8.32
C VAL A 100 -2.31 -0.78 7.80
N CYS A 101 -2.84 -1.74 8.60
CA CYS A 101 -3.83 -2.67 8.09
C CYS A 101 -5.25 -2.09 7.87
N ASP A 102 -5.52 -0.91 8.44
CA ASP A 102 -6.85 -0.28 8.49
C ASP A 102 -7.01 0.94 7.57
N ILE A 103 -6.11 1.10 6.57
CA ILE A 103 -6.25 2.14 5.52
C ILE A 103 -7.54 1.91 4.71
N GLY A 104 -7.89 0.65 4.45
CA GLY A 104 -9.01 0.25 3.63
C GLY A 104 -8.61 -0.07 2.19
N LEU A 105 -9.56 -0.69 1.48
CA LEU A 105 -9.37 -0.99 0.06
C LEU A 105 -9.31 0.30 -0.76
N PRO A 106 -8.45 0.34 -1.81
CA PRO A 106 -7.71 -0.80 -2.34
C PRO A 106 -6.28 -0.99 -1.79
N PHE A 107 -5.86 -0.20 -0.82
CA PHE A 107 -4.45 -0.12 -0.41
C PHE A 107 -4.04 -1.23 0.55
N THR A 108 -4.71 -1.31 1.69
CA THR A 108 -4.52 -2.39 2.67
C THR A 108 -5.81 -2.61 3.48
N ALA A 109 -6.29 -3.85 3.53
CA ALA A 109 -7.43 -4.25 4.34
C ALA A 109 -7.31 -5.70 4.79
N VAL A 110 -8.08 -6.09 5.82
CA VAL A 110 -8.27 -7.50 6.19
C VAL A 110 -9.51 -8.05 5.49
N LYS A 111 -9.34 -9.10 4.69
CA LYS A 111 -10.41 -9.83 3.99
C LYS A 111 -10.22 -11.33 4.22
N ASP A 112 -11.27 -12.01 4.69
CA ASP A 112 -11.26 -13.46 4.96
C ASP A 112 -10.10 -13.91 5.88
N GLY A 113 -9.73 -13.06 6.85
CA GLY A 113 -8.64 -13.31 7.79
C GLY A 113 -7.23 -13.12 7.20
N GLN A 114 -7.12 -12.65 5.95
CA GLN A 114 -5.84 -12.35 5.29
C GLN A 114 -5.72 -10.85 5.04
N ILE A 115 -4.49 -10.34 5.10
CA ILE A 115 -4.21 -8.95 4.73
C ILE A 115 -4.06 -8.91 3.21
N VAL A 116 -4.84 -8.04 2.56
CA VAL A 116 -4.90 -7.88 1.11
C VAL A 116 -4.81 -6.40 0.73
N GLY A 117 -4.41 -6.13 -0.50
CA GLY A 117 -4.36 -4.77 -1.03
C GLY A 117 -3.17 -4.52 -1.94
N PHE A 118 -3.17 -3.36 -2.58
CA PHE A 118 -2.11 -2.94 -3.49
C PHE A 118 -0.74 -2.94 -2.81
N ASP A 119 -0.63 -2.41 -1.58
CA ASP A 119 0.65 -2.32 -0.86
C ASP A 119 1.16 -3.69 -0.45
N ILE A 120 0.23 -4.60 -0.13
CA ILE A 120 0.52 -5.98 0.21
C ILE A 120 1.04 -6.74 -1.01
N GLU A 121 0.38 -6.59 -2.16
CA GLU A 121 0.83 -7.20 -3.41
C GLU A 121 2.21 -6.67 -3.81
N LEU A 122 2.42 -5.35 -3.76
CA LEU A 122 3.71 -4.72 -4.07
C LEU A 122 4.83 -5.27 -3.17
N SER A 123 4.59 -5.33 -1.87
CA SER A 123 5.56 -5.80 -0.89
C SER A 123 5.86 -7.28 -1.04
N LYS A 124 4.84 -8.11 -1.28
CA LYS A 124 5.01 -9.55 -1.48
C LYS A 124 5.74 -9.87 -2.78
N ARG A 125 5.48 -9.13 -3.87
CA ARG A 125 6.25 -9.24 -5.12
C ARG A 125 7.71 -8.85 -4.92
N PHE A 126 7.98 -7.80 -4.14
CA PHE A 126 9.35 -7.40 -3.84
C PHE A 126 10.09 -8.44 -3.00
N ALA A 127 9.43 -9.01 -1.98
CA ALA A 127 9.98 -10.12 -1.19
C ALA A 127 10.34 -11.32 -2.08
N ALA A 128 9.45 -11.72 -2.99
CA ALA A 128 9.70 -12.79 -3.95
C ALA A 128 10.87 -12.48 -4.91
N TYR A 129 10.94 -11.26 -5.44
CA TYR A 129 12.07 -10.78 -6.25
C TYR A 129 13.41 -10.92 -5.50
N MET A 130 13.39 -10.61 -4.20
CA MET A 130 14.53 -10.73 -3.29
C MET A 130 14.82 -12.17 -2.84
N LYS A 131 13.96 -13.14 -3.19
CA LYS A 131 13.97 -14.51 -2.65
C LYS A 131 13.93 -14.52 -1.12
N MET A 132 13.08 -13.68 -0.55
CA MET A 132 12.86 -13.57 0.89
C MET A 132 11.39 -13.86 1.19
N LYS A 133 11.13 -14.32 2.41
CA LYS A 133 9.76 -14.53 2.89
C LYS A 133 9.17 -13.18 3.30
N TYR A 134 7.99 -12.84 2.81
CA TYR A 134 7.27 -11.65 3.21
C TYR A 134 6.71 -11.81 4.64
N ILE A 135 7.08 -10.89 5.53
CA ILE A 135 6.58 -10.82 6.90
C ILE A 135 5.88 -9.46 7.11
N PRO A 136 4.55 -9.37 6.95
CA PRO A 136 3.82 -8.14 7.24
C PRO A 136 3.85 -7.84 8.73
N SER A 137 4.07 -6.58 9.08
CA SER A 137 4.02 -6.08 10.45
C SER A 137 3.04 -4.91 10.50
N ASP A 138 1.85 -5.18 11.02
CA ASP A 138 0.86 -4.13 11.27
C ASP A 138 1.33 -3.21 12.39
N ILE A 139 1.59 -1.95 12.05
CA ILE A 139 2.08 -0.94 12.97
C ILE A 139 1.40 0.40 12.73
N GLN A 140 1.23 1.19 13.79
CA GLN A 140 0.66 2.53 13.65
C GLN A 140 1.59 3.42 12.83
N PHE A 141 1.02 4.23 11.94
CA PHE A 141 1.74 5.16 11.06
C PHE A 141 2.80 6.00 11.81
N GLY A 142 2.43 6.58 12.96
CA GLY A 142 3.33 7.40 13.78
C GLY A 142 4.54 6.66 14.37
N SER A 143 4.55 5.32 14.35
CA SER A 143 5.64 4.48 14.86
C SER A 143 6.55 3.92 13.77
N MET A 144 6.22 4.13 12.48
CA MET A 144 6.93 3.52 11.35
C MET A 144 8.39 3.94 11.28
N ILE A 145 8.66 5.25 11.34
CA ILE A 145 10.02 5.80 11.25
C ILE A 145 10.91 5.22 12.35
N ALA A 146 10.43 5.20 13.60
CA ALA A 146 11.17 4.64 14.72
C ALA A 146 11.41 3.12 14.55
N SER A 147 10.43 2.40 14.02
CA SER A 147 10.54 0.95 13.78
C SER A 147 11.55 0.62 12.68
N ILE A 148 11.64 1.46 11.64
CA ILE A 148 12.67 1.36 10.59
C ILE A 148 14.06 1.70 11.17
N ALA A 149 14.16 2.79 11.93
CA ALA A 149 15.43 3.25 12.49
C ALA A 149 16.04 2.26 13.49
N THR A 150 15.20 1.49 14.18
CA THR A 150 15.59 0.47 15.16
C THR A 150 15.68 -0.94 14.57
N ASP A 151 15.58 -1.09 13.24
CA ASP A 151 15.63 -2.38 12.54
C ASP A 151 14.57 -3.40 12.99
N LYS A 152 13.47 -2.93 13.60
CA LYS A 152 12.30 -3.76 13.93
C LYS A 152 11.59 -4.20 12.65
N ILE A 153 11.53 -3.31 11.66
CA ILE A 153 11.10 -3.57 10.29
C ILE A 153 12.19 -3.12 9.32
N ASP A 154 12.22 -3.70 8.13
CA ASP A 154 13.25 -3.44 7.12
C ASP A 154 12.83 -2.32 6.14
N MET A 155 11.53 -2.20 5.89
CA MET A 155 10.91 -1.15 5.08
C MET A 155 9.45 -0.93 5.48
N ALA A 156 8.81 0.13 4.98
CA ALA A 156 7.37 0.33 5.13
C ALA A 156 6.69 0.74 3.82
N THR A 157 5.45 0.30 3.65
CA THR A 157 4.54 0.67 2.55
C THR A 157 3.17 0.98 3.14
N CYS A 158 2.69 2.20 2.93
CA CYS A 158 1.39 2.70 3.39
C CYS A 158 1.04 4.00 2.68
#